data_AF-A0A7S4QQB1-F1
#
_entry.id   AF-A0A7S4QQB1-F1
#
_cell.length_a   1.000
_cell.length_b   1.000
_cell.length_c   1.000
_cell.angle_alpha   90.00
_cell.angle_beta   90.00
_cell.angle_gamma   90.00
#
_symmetry.space_group_name_H-M   'P 1'
#
loop_
_entity.id
_entity.type
_entity.pdbx_description
1 polymer ?
#
loop_
_entity_poly.entity_id
_entity_poly.type
_entity_poly.pdbx_seq_one_letter_code
_entity_poly.pdbx_strand_id
1 'polypeptide(L)'
;EDREKENKEFQTTVADQRETQRLLKAAQSILSDFYGQKQDPSMLQGAEPAGPPPGFKAYKESMGAGGVLDLLEQIISDAKAMEAEAVRSEEDAQKAYEDFVKETNSAVDAKSRALVNKSEEKAKKESDLVDTKKATEAVILELEQLAHSEAELHQGCDFVLKNFEVRQSARDEEIEALKQAKSILSGANFETFLQGQ
;
A
#
# COMPACT_ATOMS: atom_id res chain seq x y z
N GLU A 1 7.65 20.27 -8.51
CA GLU A 1 7.89 21.67 -8.07
C GLU A 1 9.26 21.84 -7.43
N ASP A 2 9.58 21.21 -6.29
CA ASP A 2 10.89 21.44 -5.63
C ASP A 2 12.09 20.96 -6.47
N ARG A 3 12.07 19.72 -6.98
CA ARG A 3 13.16 19.21 -7.83
C ARG A 3 13.39 19.98 -9.13
N GLU A 4 12.32 20.44 -9.77
CA GLU A 4 12.43 21.25 -10.98
C GLU A 4 13.08 22.61 -10.69
N LYS A 5 12.77 23.18 -9.52
CA LYS A 5 13.38 24.42 -9.06
C LYS A 5 14.85 24.23 -8.72
N GLU A 6 15.19 23.17 -7.99
CA GLU A 6 16.58 22.86 -7.59
C GLU A 6 17.45 22.52 -8.81
N ASN A 7 16.93 21.75 -9.77
CA ASN A 7 17.64 21.49 -11.03
C ASN A 7 17.87 22.78 -11.84
N LYS A 8 16.88 23.70 -11.85
CA LYS A 8 17.03 25.00 -12.52
C LYS A 8 18.07 25.89 -11.84
N GLU A 9 18.11 25.89 -10.51
CA GLU A 9 19.15 26.58 -9.72
C GLU A 9 20.54 25.97 -10.01
N PHE A 10 20.64 24.64 -10.10
CA PHE A 10 21.85 23.93 -10.51
C PHE A 10 22.31 24.35 -11.92
N GLN A 11 21.42 24.33 -12.91
CA GLN A 11 21.73 24.72 -14.28
C GLN A 11 22.26 26.16 -14.37
N THR A 12 21.61 27.08 -13.63
CA THR A 12 22.02 28.48 -13.54
C THR A 12 23.40 28.60 -12.90
N THR A 13 23.62 27.91 -11.77
CA THR A 13 24.91 27.90 -11.05
C THR A 13 26.04 27.40 -11.94
N VAL A 14 25.86 26.29 -12.64
CA VAL A 14 26.88 25.75 -13.56
C VAL A 14 27.15 26.69 -14.72
N ALA A 15 26.11 27.30 -15.30
CA ALA A 15 26.27 28.29 -16.36
C ALA A 15 27.08 29.50 -15.90
N ASP A 16 26.75 30.06 -14.74
CA ASP A 16 27.46 31.21 -14.16
C ASP A 16 28.92 30.89 -13.84
N GLN A 17 29.21 29.69 -13.31
CA GLN A 17 30.60 29.27 -13.05
C GLN A 17 31.39 29.07 -14.34
N ARG A 18 30.78 28.51 -15.39
CA ARG A 18 31.43 28.36 -16.70
C ARG A 18 31.74 29.69 -17.34
N GLU A 19 30.80 30.63 -17.30
CA GLU A 19 31.01 31.99 -17.80
C GLU A 19 32.08 32.74 -16.99
N THR A 20 32.08 32.58 -15.66
CA THR A 20 33.11 33.14 -14.77
C THR A 20 34.49 32.60 -15.13
N GLN A 21 34.64 31.28 -15.26
CA GLN A 21 35.90 30.66 -15.69
C GLN A 21 36.35 31.17 -17.05
N ARG A 22 35.43 31.35 -18.01
CA ARG A 22 35.72 31.85 -19.36
C ARG A 22 36.21 33.30 -19.31
N LEU A 23 35.51 34.18 -18.59
CA LEU A 23 35.85 35.58 -18.46
C LEU A 23 37.19 35.79 -17.75
N LEU A 24 37.42 35.07 -16.65
CA LEU A 24 38.66 35.17 -15.88
C LEU A 24 39.86 34.62 -16.66
N LYS A 25 39.71 33.54 -17.43
CA LYS A 25 40.76 33.06 -18.34
C LYS A 25 41.11 34.10 -19.42
N ALA A 26 40.12 34.77 -19.98
CA ALA A 26 40.36 35.84 -20.96
C ALA A 26 41.12 37.02 -20.32
N ALA A 27 40.73 37.44 -19.12
CA ALA A 27 41.43 38.49 -18.37
C ALA A 27 42.86 38.08 -18.00
N GLN A 28 43.07 36.83 -17.56
CA GLN A 28 44.38 36.27 -17.25
C GLN A 28 45.29 36.28 -18.49
N SER A 29 44.77 35.91 -19.67
CA SER A 29 45.51 35.95 -20.94
C SER A 29 45.96 37.37 -21.29
N ILE A 30 45.05 38.36 -21.25
CA ILE A 30 45.37 39.75 -21.59
C ILE A 30 46.42 40.34 -20.63
N LEU A 31 46.28 40.07 -19.33
CA LEU A 31 47.24 40.53 -18.33
C LEU A 31 48.59 39.83 -18.49
N SER A 32 48.58 38.52 -18.75
CA SER A 32 49.81 37.75 -19.02
C SER A 32 50.54 38.27 -20.26
N ASP A 33 49.82 38.58 -21.34
CA ASP A 33 50.39 39.17 -22.56
C ASP A 33 50.98 40.56 -22.28
N PHE A 34 50.28 41.41 -21.53
CA PHE A 34 50.74 42.78 -21.18
C PHE A 34 51.99 42.78 -20.30
N TYR A 35 52.07 41.87 -19.32
CA TYR A 35 53.22 41.75 -18.42
C TYR A 35 54.35 40.89 -19.01
N GLY A 36 54.04 39.97 -19.93
CA GLY A 36 54.99 39.12 -20.65
C GLY A 36 55.69 39.85 -21.81
N GLN A 37 55.02 40.79 -22.50
CA GLN A 37 55.60 41.58 -23.59
C GLN A 37 56.81 42.45 -23.17
N LYS A 38 57.03 42.67 -21.87
CA LYS A 38 58.18 43.43 -21.35
C LYS A 38 59.46 42.62 -21.16
N GLN A 39 59.43 41.32 -21.46
CA GLN A 39 60.64 40.51 -21.51
C GLN A 39 61.32 40.48 -22.88
N ASP A 40 60.76 41.16 -23.89
CA ASP A 40 61.44 41.38 -25.18
C ASP A 40 62.13 42.77 -25.19
N PRO A 41 63.46 42.83 -25.02
CA PRO A 41 64.21 44.09 -25.07
C PRO A 41 64.20 44.76 -26.47
N SER A 42 63.60 44.14 -27.50
CA SER A 42 63.56 44.67 -28.87
C SER A 42 62.56 45.80 -29.11
N MET A 43 61.61 46.06 -28.19
CA MET A 43 60.60 47.13 -28.35
C MET A 43 61.05 48.49 -27.75
N LEU A 44 62.31 48.62 -27.33
CA LEU A 44 62.90 49.83 -26.73
C LEU A 44 63.62 50.75 -27.74
N GLN A 45 63.45 50.53 -29.05
CA GLN A 45 64.10 51.36 -30.07
C GLN A 45 63.08 52.02 -31.01
N GLY A 46 62.74 53.27 -30.69
CA GLY A 46 62.10 54.16 -31.67
C GLY A 46 61.26 55.28 -31.09
N ALA A 47 61.93 56.31 -30.55
CA ALA A 47 61.53 57.72 -30.44
C ALA A 47 61.78 58.28 -29.03
N GLU A 48 62.62 59.32 -28.95
CA GLU A 48 62.75 60.16 -27.74
C GLU A 48 61.37 60.69 -27.33
N PRO A 49 60.92 60.47 -26.08
CA PRO A 49 59.68 61.06 -25.63
C PRO A 49 59.91 62.55 -25.38
N ALA A 50 59.10 63.39 -26.02
CA ALA A 50 58.88 64.75 -25.55
C ALA A 50 58.51 64.67 -24.06
N GLY A 51 59.28 65.39 -23.22
CA GLY A 51 59.13 65.34 -21.77
C GLY A 51 57.70 65.63 -21.33
N PRO A 52 57.24 65.01 -20.21
CA PRO A 52 55.86 65.12 -19.78
C PRO A 52 55.48 66.60 -19.50
N PRO A 53 54.24 67.02 -19.83
CA PRO A 53 53.76 68.36 -19.52
C PRO A 53 53.90 68.66 -18.03
N PRO A 54 54.24 69.91 -17.64
CA PRO A 54 54.43 70.28 -16.24
C PRO A 54 53.16 69.98 -15.43
N GLY A 55 53.24 69.02 -14.49
CA GLY A 55 52.14 68.66 -13.58
C GLY A 55 51.72 67.18 -13.58
N PHE A 56 52.12 66.39 -14.58
CA PHE A 56 51.86 64.94 -14.58
C PHE A 56 53.07 64.16 -14.07
N LYS A 57 52.88 63.40 -12.98
CA LYS A 57 53.86 62.39 -12.55
C LYS A 57 53.95 61.30 -13.61
N ALA A 58 55.17 60.84 -13.93
CA ALA A 58 55.38 59.66 -14.75
C ALA A 58 54.55 58.49 -14.19
N TYR A 59 53.76 57.84 -15.05
CA TYR A 59 53.01 56.65 -14.67
C TYR A 59 53.98 55.58 -14.19
N LYS A 60 53.98 55.31 -12.88
CA LYS A 60 54.83 54.29 -12.27
C LYS A 60 54.03 53.00 -12.26
N GLU A 61 54.43 52.07 -13.12
CA GLU A 61 53.83 50.75 -13.15
C GLU A 61 54.01 50.04 -11.80
N SER A 62 52.91 49.45 -11.32
CA SER A 62 52.91 48.64 -10.11
C SER A 62 53.78 47.40 -10.33
N MET A 63 54.81 47.20 -9.50
CA MET A 63 55.62 45.98 -9.46
C MET A 63 54.87 44.76 -8.88
N GLY A 64 53.54 44.85 -8.68
CA GLY A 64 52.71 43.81 -8.04
C GLY A 64 51.96 42.87 -8.98
N ALA A 65 52.34 42.79 -10.27
CA ALA A 65 51.60 42.05 -11.30
C ALA A 65 51.45 40.53 -11.04
N GLY A 66 52.45 39.91 -10.39
CA GLY A 66 52.43 38.45 -10.11
C GLY A 66 51.28 38.04 -9.19
N GLY A 67 51.03 38.77 -8.10
CA GLY A 67 49.99 38.41 -7.14
C GLY A 67 48.56 38.53 -7.69
N VAL A 68 48.33 39.36 -8.71
CA VAL A 68 47.01 39.48 -9.37
C VAL A 68 46.76 38.31 -10.32
N LEU A 69 47.78 37.84 -11.05
CA LEU A 69 47.68 36.67 -11.90
C LEU A 69 47.45 35.39 -11.09
N ASP A 70 48.15 35.25 -9.95
CA ASP A 70 47.97 34.13 -9.02
C ASP A 70 46.55 34.13 -8.42
N LEU A 71 46.02 35.32 -8.06
CA LEU A 71 44.66 35.45 -7.57
C LEU A 71 43.61 35.07 -8.63
N LEU A 72 43.82 35.46 -9.90
CA LEU A 72 42.95 35.06 -11.00
C LEU A 72 42.98 33.55 -11.24
N GLU A 73 44.16 32.94 -11.17
CA GLU A 73 44.31 31.48 -11.30
C GLU A 73 43.60 30.74 -10.16
N GLN A 74 43.75 31.24 -8.93
CA GLN A 74 43.05 30.70 -7.77
C GLN A 74 41.52 30.78 -7.94
N ILE A 75 40.97 31.93 -8.34
CA ILE A 75 39.51 32.07 -8.54
C ILE A 75 39.01 31.16 -9.68
N ILE A 76 39.79 30.99 -10.76
CA ILE A 76 39.44 30.04 -11.84
C ILE A 76 39.41 28.60 -11.30
N SER A 77 40.38 28.24 -10.45
CA SER A 77 40.42 26.92 -9.79
C SER A 77 39.21 26.73 -8.87
N ASP A 78 38.88 27.73 -8.06
CA ASP A 78 37.73 27.69 -7.15
C ASP A 78 36.42 27.58 -7.94
N ALA A 79 36.26 28.32 -9.03
CA ALA A 79 35.09 28.24 -9.91
C ALA A 79 34.94 26.84 -10.57
N LYS A 80 36.05 26.19 -10.94
CA LYS A 80 36.04 24.80 -11.42
C LYS A 80 35.66 23.81 -10.32
N ALA A 81 36.18 24.01 -9.12
CA ALA A 81 35.87 23.16 -7.98
C ALA A 81 34.38 23.25 -7.61
N MET A 82 33.83 24.47 -7.56
CA MET A 82 32.39 24.70 -7.33
C MET A 82 31.51 24.11 -8.43
N GLU A 83 31.91 24.21 -9.71
CA GLU A 83 31.18 23.55 -10.80
C GLU A 83 31.15 22.03 -10.60
N ALA A 84 32.30 21.41 -10.31
CA ALA A 84 32.40 19.97 -10.10
C ALA A 84 31.60 19.51 -8.88
N GLU A 85 31.62 20.27 -7.79
CA GLU A 85 30.83 20.00 -6.58
C GLU A 85 29.33 20.12 -6.86
N ALA A 86 28.90 21.16 -7.58
CA ALA A 86 27.50 21.33 -7.96
C ALA A 86 27.01 20.17 -8.84
N VAL A 87 27.82 19.74 -9.82
CA VAL A 87 27.48 18.59 -10.70
C VAL A 87 27.34 17.31 -9.90
N ARG A 88 28.31 17.01 -9.03
CA ARG A 88 28.24 15.81 -8.18
C ARG A 88 27.05 15.84 -7.25
N SER A 89 26.78 17.00 -6.65
CA SER A 89 25.63 17.17 -5.74
C SER A 89 24.31 16.95 -6.48
N GLU A 90 24.18 17.44 -7.71
CA GLU A 90 22.99 17.21 -8.54
C GLU A 90 22.84 15.74 -8.95
N GLU A 91 23.92 15.07 -9.34
CA GLU A 91 23.90 13.64 -9.69
C GLU A 91 23.44 12.78 -8.49
N ASP A 92 23.99 13.04 -7.30
CA ASP A 92 23.60 12.34 -6.07
C ASP A 92 22.13 12.65 -5.71
N ALA A 93 21.72 13.91 -5.83
CA ALA A 93 20.36 14.38 -5.62
C ALA A 93 19.34 13.71 -6.56
N GLN A 94 19.68 13.60 -7.85
CA GLN A 94 18.83 13.00 -8.86
C GLN A 94 18.70 11.50 -8.63
N LYS A 95 19.82 10.82 -8.34
CA LYS A 95 19.81 9.39 -8.02
C LYS A 95 18.97 9.08 -6.78
N ALA A 96 19.14 9.84 -5.71
CA ALA A 96 18.35 9.66 -4.49
C ALA A 96 16.84 9.86 -4.75
N TYR A 97 16.49 10.82 -5.61
CA TYR A 97 15.10 11.03 -6.01
C TYR A 97 14.55 9.87 -6.84
N GLU A 98 15.29 9.38 -7.83
CA GLU A 98 14.90 8.24 -8.66
C GLU A 98 14.71 6.97 -7.81
N ASP A 99 15.64 6.70 -6.88
CA ASP A 99 15.54 5.58 -5.94
C ASP A 99 14.31 5.73 -5.03
N PHE A 100 14.07 6.92 -4.48
CA PHE A 100 12.90 7.21 -3.65
C PHE A 100 11.58 7.00 -4.40
N VAL A 101 11.47 7.50 -5.63
CA VAL A 101 10.27 7.33 -6.46
C VAL A 101 10.04 5.86 -6.78
N LYS A 102 11.11 5.13 -7.14
CA LYS A 102 11.03 3.70 -7.44
C LYS A 102 10.59 2.88 -6.22
N GLU A 103 11.19 3.13 -5.06
CA GLU A 103 10.84 2.44 -3.82
C GLU A 103 9.40 2.76 -3.41
N THR A 104 9.01 4.03 -3.49
CA THR A 104 7.64 4.48 -3.17
C THR A 104 6.62 3.83 -4.08
N ASN A 105 6.85 3.82 -5.40
CA ASN A 105 5.95 3.17 -6.36
C ASN A 105 5.84 1.67 -6.09
N SER A 106 6.96 0.99 -5.84
CA SER A 106 6.95 -0.44 -5.48
C SER A 106 6.19 -0.69 -4.18
N ALA A 107 6.32 0.19 -3.19
CA ALA A 107 5.60 0.09 -1.93
C ALA A 107 4.09 0.31 -2.14
N VAL A 108 3.70 1.31 -2.92
CA VAL A 108 2.30 1.59 -3.28
C VAL A 108 1.67 0.40 -3.99
N ASP A 109 2.36 -0.20 -4.97
CA ASP A 109 1.87 -1.38 -5.68
C ASP A 109 1.68 -2.57 -4.75
N ALA A 110 2.66 -2.85 -3.88
CA ALA A 110 2.59 -3.92 -2.92
C ALA A 110 1.43 -3.72 -1.92
N LYS A 111 1.25 -2.50 -1.42
CA LYS A 111 0.15 -2.16 -0.50
C LYS A 111 -1.21 -2.23 -1.19
N SER A 112 -1.30 -1.83 -2.46
CA SER A 112 -2.53 -1.90 -3.24
C SER A 112 -2.97 -3.35 -3.46
N ARG A 113 -2.03 -4.24 -3.84
CA ARG A 113 -2.30 -5.69 -3.95
C ARG A 113 -2.72 -6.30 -2.61
N ALA A 114 -2.03 -5.93 -1.52
CA ALA A 114 -2.37 -6.40 -0.19
C ALA A 114 -3.78 -5.95 0.24
N LEU A 115 -4.19 -4.73 -0.11
CA LEU A 115 -5.53 -4.21 0.18
C LEU A 115 -6.61 -4.99 -0.56
N VAL A 116 -6.40 -5.28 -1.86
CA VAL A 116 -7.34 -6.08 -2.66
C VAL A 116 -7.49 -7.48 -2.05
N ASN A 117 -6.38 -8.19 -1.83
CA ASN A 117 -6.42 -9.53 -1.25
C ASN A 117 -7.10 -9.56 0.12
N LYS A 118 -6.80 -8.59 0.99
CA LYS A 118 -7.44 -8.50 2.32
C LYS A 118 -8.92 -8.17 2.24
N SER A 119 -9.32 -7.35 1.27
CA SER A 119 -10.74 -7.02 1.03
C SER A 119 -11.51 -8.25 0.54
N GLU A 120 -10.92 -9.05 -0.34
CA GLU A 120 -11.49 -10.31 -0.82
C GLU A 120 -11.60 -11.34 0.32
N GLU A 121 -10.54 -11.53 1.10
CA GLU A 121 -10.54 -12.41 2.28
C GLU A 121 -11.63 -11.99 3.27
N LYS A 122 -11.74 -10.70 3.56
CA LYS A 122 -12.77 -10.14 4.43
C LYS A 122 -14.18 -10.47 3.90
N ALA A 123 -14.45 -10.18 2.62
CA ALA A 123 -15.74 -10.44 2.01
C ALA A 123 -16.12 -11.92 2.08
N LYS A 124 -15.16 -12.82 1.80
CA LYS A 124 -15.37 -14.27 1.93
C LYS A 124 -15.72 -14.66 3.36
N LYS A 125 -14.98 -14.17 4.35
CA LYS A 125 -15.23 -14.46 5.76
C LYS A 125 -16.57 -13.90 6.25
N GLU A 126 -16.98 -12.74 5.76
CA GLU A 126 -18.30 -12.18 6.05
C GLU A 126 -19.42 -13.04 5.46
N SER A 127 -19.25 -13.56 4.23
CA SER A 127 -20.20 -14.52 3.64
C SER A 127 -20.27 -15.81 4.45
N ASP A 128 -19.12 -16.43 4.77
CA ASP A 128 -19.05 -17.66 5.57
C ASP A 128 -19.75 -17.48 6.93
N LEU A 129 -19.57 -16.30 7.57
CA LEU A 129 -20.21 -15.97 8.83
C LEU A 129 -21.73 -15.92 8.71
N VAL A 130 -22.26 -15.27 7.67
CA VAL A 130 -23.71 -15.17 7.43
C VAL A 130 -24.30 -16.56 7.17
N ASP A 131 -23.65 -17.37 6.36
CA ASP A 131 -24.12 -18.72 6.03
C ASP A 131 -24.10 -19.62 7.27
N THR A 132 -23.04 -19.54 8.09
CA THR A 132 -22.94 -20.29 9.35
C THR A 132 -24.03 -19.88 10.34
N LYS A 133 -24.34 -18.57 10.43
CA LYS A 133 -25.43 -18.09 11.29
C LYS A 133 -26.79 -18.63 10.85
N LYS A 134 -27.09 -18.57 9.56
CA LYS A 134 -28.34 -19.15 9.01
C LYS A 134 -28.44 -20.64 9.27
N ALA A 135 -27.36 -21.39 9.05
CA ALA A 135 -27.33 -22.82 9.34
C ALA A 135 -27.56 -23.11 10.83
N THR A 136 -26.97 -22.30 11.72
CA THR A 136 -27.18 -22.42 13.17
C THR A 136 -28.64 -22.18 13.56
N GLU A 137 -29.26 -21.12 13.03
CA GLU A 137 -30.67 -20.83 13.28
C GLU A 137 -31.59 -21.95 12.76
N ALA A 138 -31.31 -22.48 11.56
CA ALA A 138 -32.05 -23.61 11.01
C ALA A 138 -31.95 -24.87 11.87
N VAL A 139 -30.74 -25.21 12.34
CA VAL A 139 -30.52 -26.38 13.21
C VAL A 139 -31.21 -26.21 14.56
N ILE A 140 -31.25 -25.00 15.12
CA ILE A 140 -31.98 -24.73 16.37
C ILE A 140 -33.48 -24.98 16.17
N LEU A 141 -34.06 -24.49 15.08
CA LEU A 141 -35.47 -24.72 14.76
C LEU A 141 -35.77 -26.20 14.55
N GLU A 142 -34.90 -26.93 13.85
CA GLU A 142 -35.04 -28.38 13.66
C GLU A 142 -34.97 -29.13 15.00
N LEU A 143 -34.06 -28.73 15.89
CA LEU A 143 -33.94 -29.31 17.22
C LEU A 143 -35.19 -29.10 18.07
N GLU A 144 -35.79 -27.90 18.01
CA GLU A 144 -37.06 -27.61 18.69
C GLU A 144 -38.22 -28.46 18.14
N GLN A 145 -38.29 -28.61 16.80
CA GLN A 145 -39.31 -29.46 16.16
C GLN A 145 -39.15 -30.94 16.53
N LEU A 146 -37.92 -31.43 16.58
CA LEU A 146 -37.63 -32.80 17.00
C LEU A 146 -37.99 -33.02 18.47
N ALA A 147 -37.67 -32.09 19.35
CA ALA A 147 -38.04 -32.16 20.77
C ALA A 147 -39.56 -32.17 20.96
N HIS A 148 -40.30 -31.38 20.16
CA HIS A 148 -41.76 -31.42 20.18
C HIS A 148 -42.30 -32.76 19.70
N SER A 149 -41.78 -33.27 18.58
CA SER A 149 -42.19 -34.56 18.02
C SER A 149 -41.90 -35.72 18.98
N GLU A 150 -40.75 -35.68 19.67
CA GLU A 150 -40.37 -36.63 20.71
C GLU A 150 -41.40 -36.62 21.85
N ALA A 151 -41.78 -35.44 22.35
CA ALA A 151 -42.77 -35.30 23.41
C ALA A 151 -44.16 -35.82 23.00
N GLU A 152 -44.63 -35.50 21.79
CA GLU A 152 -45.91 -36.00 21.27
C GLU A 152 -45.89 -37.53 21.11
N LEU A 153 -44.80 -38.08 20.58
CA LEU A 153 -44.64 -39.52 20.43
C LEU A 153 -44.64 -40.22 21.78
N HIS A 154 -43.92 -39.68 22.77
CA HIS A 154 -43.96 -40.19 24.14
C HIS A 154 -45.37 -40.16 24.72
N GLN A 155 -46.10 -39.07 24.57
CA GLN A 155 -47.48 -38.99 25.05
C GLN A 155 -48.37 -40.09 24.44
N GLY A 156 -48.26 -40.33 23.14
CA GLY A 156 -48.99 -41.38 22.44
C GLY A 156 -48.59 -42.80 22.87
N CYS A 157 -47.29 -43.09 22.87
CA CYS A 157 -46.74 -44.39 23.25
C CYS A 157 -47.05 -44.71 24.71
N ASP A 158 -46.85 -43.76 25.63
CA ASP A 158 -47.10 -43.95 27.05
C ASP A 158 -48.59 -44.22 27.32
N PHE A 159 -49.49 -43.51 26.62
CA PHE A 159 -50.92 -43.77 26.72
C PHE A 159 -51.26 -45.19 26.26
N VAL A 160 -50.71 -45.65 25.13
CA VAL A 160 -50.95 -47.01 24.63
C VAL A 160 -50.42 -48.04 25.60
N LEU A 161 -49.17 -47.90 26.05
CA LEU A 161 -48.52 -48.84 26.98
C LEU A 161 -49.26 -48.92 28.31
N LYS A 162 -49.65 -47.77 28.88
CA LYS A 162 -50.37 -47.71 30.16
C LYS A 162 -51.74 -48.40 30.11
N ASN A 163 -52.40 -48.36 28.95
CA ASN A 163 -53.74 -48.92 28.78
C ASN A 163 -53.75 -50.29 28.09
N PHE A 164 -52.60 -50.81 27.67
CA PHE A 164 -52.52 -52.04 26.90
C PHE A 164 -53.13 -53.24 27.64
N GLU A 165 -52.66 -53.50 28.86
CA GLU A 165 -53.14 -54.64 29.68
C GLU A 165 -54.63 -54.52 30.01
N VAL A 166 -55.11 -53.33 30.38
CA VAL A 166 -56.53 -53.10 30.68
C VAL A 166 -57.40 -53.38 29.47
N ARG A 167 -56.98 -52.90 28.28
CA ARG A 167 -57.69 -53.15 27.03
C ARG A 167 -57.65 -54.61 26.61
N GLN A 168 -56.51 -55.28 26.82
CA GLN A 168 -56.34 -56.70 26.54
C GLN A 168 -57.31 -57.53 27.39
N SER A 169 -57.32 -57.31 28.71
CA SER A 169 -58.25 -57.99 29.64
C SER A 169 -59.71 -57.73 29.29
N ALA A 170 -60.11 -56.48 29.04
CA ALA A 170 -61.49 -56.16 28.67
C ALA A 170 -61.91 -56.82 27.35
N ARG A 171 -61.00 -56.91 26.38
CA ARG A 171 -61.24 -57.62 25.11
C ARG A 171 -61.36 -59.12 25.32
N ASP A 172 -60.56 -59.72 26.18
CA ASP A 172 -60.65 -61.14 26.50
C ASP A 172 -61.99 -61.46 27.19
N GLU A 173 -62.42 -60.62 28.12
CA GLU A 173 -63.74 -60.70 28.76
C GLU A 173 -64.89 -60.57 27.74
N GLU A 174 -64.81 -59.62 26.81
CA GLU A 174 -65.77 -59.45 25.73
C GLU A 174 -65.84 -60.71 24.84
N ILE A 175 -64.69 -61.28 24.48
CA ILE A 175 -64.61 -62.52 23.69
C ILE A 175 -65.30 -63.67 24.41
N GLU A 176 -65.05 -63.85 25.71
CA GLU A 176 -65.71 -64.90 26.49
C GLU A 176 -67.23 -64.68 26.61
N ALA A 177 -67.68 -63.44 26.82
CA ALA A 177 -69.10 -63.10 26.83
C ALA A 177 -69.77 -63.40 25.47
N LEU A 178 -69.11 -63.06 24.37
CA LEU A 178 -69.60 -63.36 23.02
C LEU A 178 -69.66 -64.87 22.75
N LYS A 179 -68.68 -65.65 23.22
CA LYS A 179 -68.71 -67.13 23.12
C LYS A 179 -69.89 -67.71 23.90
N GLN A 180 -70.15 -67.23 25.11
CA GLN A 180 -71.28 -67.66 25.92
C GLN A 180 -72.62 -67.34 25.23
N ALA A 181 -72.79 -66.10 24.75
CA ALA A 181 -73.98 -65.68 24.02
C ALA A 181 -74.22 -66.54 22.77
N LYS A 182 -73.16 -66.82 22.00
CA LYS A 182 -73.23 -67.73 20.85
C LYS A 182 -73.66 -69.13 21.26
N SER A 183 -73.10 -69.69 22.33
CA SER A 183 -73.46 -71.02 22.84
C SER A 183 -74.93 -71.09 23.23
N ILE A 184 -75.43 -70.08 23.95
CA ILE A 184 -76.85 -69.98 24.34
C ILE A 184 -77.74 -69.93 23.09
N LEU A 185 -77.44 -69.07 22.13
CA LEU A 185 -78.23 -68.94 20.89
C LEU A 185 -78.17 -70.21 20.02
N SER A 186 -77.07 -70.97 20.06
CA SER A 186 -76.95 -72.23 19.32
C SER A 186 -77.60 -73.43 20.01
N GLY A 187 -77.70 -73.41 21.35
CA GLY A 187 -78.31 -74.49 22.15
C GLY A 187 -79.78 -74.24 22.50
N ALA A 188 -80.23 -72.98 22.46
CA ALA A 188 -81.64 -72.63 22.55
C ALA A 188 -82.31 -72.98 21.21
N ASN A 189 -83.15 -74.02 21.20
CA ASN A 189 -84.03 -74.28 20.06
C ASN A 189 -84.97 -73.09 19.89
N PHE A 190 -84.69 -72.26 18.89
CA PHE A 190 -85.44 -71.04 18.59
C PHE A 190 -86.92 -71.32 18.30
N GLU A 191 -87.26 -72.54 17.85
CA GLU A 191 -88.65 -72.99 17.66
C GLU A 191 -89.45 -73.06 18.97
N THR A 192 -88.85 -73.50 20.08
CA THR A 192 -89.54 -73.60 21.39
C THR A 192 -89.84 -72.22 22.01
N PHE A 193 -89.03 -71.21 21.70
CA PHE A 193 -89.26 -69.84 22.20
C PHE A 193 -90.39 -69.13 21.45
N LEU A 194 -90.57 -69.41 20.17
CA LEU A 194 -91.65 -68.83 19.36
C LEU A 194 -93.02 -69.51 19.55
N GLN A 195 -93.05 -70.75 20.04
CA GLN A 195 -94.30 -71.48 20.31
C GLN A 195 -94.89 -71.21 21.70
N GLY A 196 -94.26 -70.34 22.51
CA GLY A 196 -94.68 -69.99 23.87
C GLY A 196 -95.42 -68.65 24.03
N GLN A 197 -95.85 -68.00 22.94
CA GLN A 197 -96.78 -66.86 22.98
C GLN A 197 -98.23 -67.29 22.76
#